data_AF-A0A8J2RJ54-F1
#
_entry.id   AF-A0A8J2RJ54-F1
#
_cell.length_a   1.000
_cell.length_b   1.000
_cell.length_c   1.000
_cell.angle_alpha   90.00
_cell.angle_beta   90.00
_cell.angle_gamma   90.00
#
_symmetry.space_group_name_H-M   'P 1'
#
loop_
_entity.id
_entity.type
_entity.pdbx_description
1 polymer ?
#
loop_
_entity_poly.entity_id
_entity_poly.type
_entity_poly.pdbx_seq_one_letter_code
_entity_poly.pdbx_strand_id
1 'polypeptide(L)'
;MDVIQPQFIWIDKRCYRKNPISSLYADGNNVPLTDVEVKGKSLGSFETSEYDDEADACEMTNAPVEQLEDGRFRVKMNIASEYYSKIIGRNGDSKRQIERDTKVQLFIPKKGQSGDVAITGMNAKDVTSAFVRINLIVSNARKRMPFTHFVSIPLSTPDIKTRFLQFKNDVLRFSRGAIEDDLFQNADKLHLTIGTLVLLTNDERVQAAQSLQNCKNRIRDIIGPNPIEFEIRGVEYMNDDPEKIDILYGRCVENSGRLQQLADIIVDRLETDGLLDRQYERVKLHATLMNSLFKVKDDSEENTVRSTFNAKPILENWKDYSFGFVSVNEIHLSQRYSTSQSTKYYVASSQIALNQ
;
A
#
# COMPACT_ATOMS: atom_id res chain seq x y z
N MET A 1 -22.32 -32.44 -10.20
CA MET A 1 -22.48 -32.21 -11.66
C MET A 1 -21.45 -33.07 -12.36
N ASP A 2 -21.88 -33.77 -13.40
CA ASP A 2 -21.02 -34.64 -14.18
C ASP A 2 -20.11 -33.79 -15.09
N VAL A 3 -18.79 -33.84 -14.85
CA VAL A 3 -17.78 -32.96 -15.52
C VAL A 3 -17.71 -33.20 -17.03
N ILE A 4 -18.30 -34.32 -17.48
CA ILE A 4 -18.24 -34.84 -18.84
C ILE A 4 -19.35 -34.26 -19.74
N GLN A 5 -20.39 -33.62 -19.20
CA GLN A 5 -21.45 -32.95 -19.99
C GLN A 5 -21.81 -31.57 -19.43
N PRO A 6 -21.10 -30.50 -19.82
CA PRO A 6 -21.39 -29.16 -19.32
C PRO A 6 -22.62 -28.55 -20.00
N GLN A 7 -23.36 -27.73 -19.26
CA GLN A 7 -24.45 -26.93 -19.81
C GLN A 7 -23.90 -25.80 -20.68
N PHE A 8 -24.57 -25.50 -21.80
CA PHE A 8 -24.18 -24.42 -22.72
C PHE A 8 -25.20 -23.29 -22.71
N ILE A 9 -24.74 -22.05 -22.93
CA ILE A 9 -25.55 -20.84 -23.07
C ILE A 9 -25.17 -20.14 -24.38
N TRP A 10 -26.16 -19.68 -25.14
CA TRP A 10 -25.96 -18.92 -26.37
C TRP A 10 -26.28 -17.44 -26.16
N ILE A 11 -25.36 -16.54 -26.49
CA ILE A 11 -25.55 -15.07 -26.46
C ILE A 11 -25.02 -14.51 -27.79
N ASP A 12 -25.83 -13.73 -28.49
CA ASP A 12 -25.49 -13.03 -29.75
C ASP A 12 -24.73 -13.91 -30.76
N LYS A 13 -25.28 -15.12 -30.98
CA LYS A 13 -24.76 -16.16 -31.91
C LYS A 13 -23.41 -16.79 -31.49
N ARG A 14 -22.95 -16.57 -30.26
CA ARG A 14 -21.78 -17.26 -29.69
C ARG A 14 -22.20 -18.20 -28.56
N CYS A 15 -21.61 -19.40 -28.53
CA CYS A 15 -21.89 -20.43 -27.54
C CYS A 15 -20.84 -20.42 -26.43
N TYR A 16 -21.30 -20.40 -25.18
CA TYR A 16 -20.47 -20.37 -23.98
C TYR A 16 -20.76 -21.60 -23.12
N ARG A 17 -19.72 -22.18 -22.53
CA ARG A 17 -19.83 -23.23 -21.51
C ARG A 17 -20.21 -22.59 -20.17
N LYS A 18 -21.33 -22.99 -19.58
CA LYS A 18 -21.77 -22.53 -18.27
C LYS A 18 -20.95 -23.26 -17.19
N ASN A 19 -19.96 -22.58 -16.62
CA ASN A 19 -19.26 -23.11 -15.45
C ASN A 19 -20.16 -22.97 -14.21
N PRO A 20 -20.36 -24.04 -13.42
CA PRO A 20 -21.04 -23.92 -12.15
C PRO A 20 -20.20 -23.02 -11.24
N ILE A 21 -20.75 -21.87 -10.90
CA ILE A 21 -20.21 -21.01 -9.86
C ILE A 21 -20.29 -21.83 -8.58
N SER A 22 -19.13 -22.16 -8.00
CA SER A 22 -19.06 -22.75 -6.67
C SER A 22 -19.87 -21.87 -5.73
N SER A 23 -20.72 -22.47 -4.88
CA SER A 23 -21.53 -21.78 -3.87
C SER A 23 -20.69 -21.00 -2.83
N LEU A 24 -19.38 -20.91 -3.03
CA LEU A 24 -18.44 -20.03 -2.35
C LEU A 24 -18.40 -18.59 -2.90
N TYR A 25 -19.06 -18.30 -4.03
CA TYR A 25 -19.01 -16.98 -4.68
C TYR A 25 -20.40 -16.41 -5.03
N ALA A 26 -21.46 -16.92 -4.40
CA ALA A 26 -22.83 -16.49 -4.67
C ALA A 26 -23.31 -15.31 -3.82
N ASP A 27 -22.58 -14.88 -2.78
CA ASP A 27 -22.90 -13.66 -2.03
C ASP A 27 -21.75 -12.66 -2.15
N GLY A 28 -22.05 -11.51 -2.75
CA GLY A 28 -21.14 -10.38 -2.81
C GLY A 28 -20.80 -9.88 -1.41
N ASN A 29 -19.51 -9.61 -1.20
CA ASN A 29 -18.93 -8.86 -0.10
C ASN A 29 -19.44 -9.23 1.32
N ASN A 30 -18.73 -10.14 1.98
CA ASN A 30 -18.33 -10.03 3.39
C ASN A 30 -17.60 -11.31 3.82
N VAL A 31 -16.29 -11.22 4.12
CA VAL A 31 -15.62 -12.22 4.95
C VAL A 31 -15.07 -11.51 6.18
N PRO A 32 -15.68 -11.68 7.36
CA PRO A 32 -15.06 -11.34 8.62
C PRO A 32 -13.96 -12.38 8.90
N LEU A 33 -12.76 -11.91 9.22
CA LEU A 33 -11.74 -12.75 9.85
C LEU A 33 -12.21 -13.06 11.27
N THR A 34 -12.70 -14.27 11.51
CA THR A 34 -12.80 -14.85 12.85
C THR A 34 -12.04 -16.17 12.86
N ASP A 35 -11.01 -16.24 13.71
CA ASP A 35 -10.32 -17.46 14.06
C ASP A 35 -11.29 -18.37 14.83
N VAL A 36 -11.83 -19.38 14.16
CA VAL A 36 -12.46 -20.51 14.83
C VAL A 36 -11.45 -21.65 14.85
N GLU A 37 -10.96 -21.96 16.04
CA GLU A 37 -10.18 -23.17 16.31
C GLU A 37 -10.97 -24.41 15.85
N VAL A 38 -10.56 -25.01 14.73
CA VAL A 38 -10.97 -26.36 14.37
C VAL A 38 -9.79 -27.30 14.60
N LYS A 39 -9.88 -28.03 15.70
CA LYS A 39 -9.01 -29.17 16.01
C LYS A 39 -8.98 -30.16 14.85
N GLY A 40 -7.76 -30.48 14.40
CA GLY A 40 -7.36 -31.76 13.84
C GLY A 40 -8.11 -32.25 12.60
N LYS A 41 -7.52 -32.01 11.43
CA LYS A 41 -7.44 -33.01 10.34
C LYS A 41 -6.36 -32.59 9.35
N SER A 42 -5.47 -33.55 9.08
CA SER A 42 -4.41 -33.52 8.08
C SER A 42 -4.90 -32.94 6.75
N LEU A 43 -4.31 -31.84 6.29
CA LEU A 43 -4.55 -31.33 4.94
C LEU A 43 -3.44 -31.86 4.04
N GLY A 44 -3.85 -32.77 3.16
CA GLY A 44 -3.01 -33.62 2.35
C GLY A 44 -2.17 -32.90 1.30
N SER A 45 -1.16 -33.65 0.88
CA SER A 45 -0.31 -33.49 -0.30
C SER A 45 -1.02 -32.87 -1.50
N PHE A 46 -0.47 -31.77 -2.02
CA PHE A 46 -0.85 -31.23 -3.31
C PHE A 46 -0.26 -32.14 -4.39
N GLU A 47 -1.12 -32.92 -5.06
CA GLU A 47 -0.76 -33.70 -6.24
C GLU A 47 -0.36 -32.77 -7.39
N THR A 48 0.73 -33.16 -8.04
CA THR A 48 1.27 -32.60 -9.27
C THR A 48 0.31 -32.86 -10.43
N SER A 49 -0.29 -31.80 -10.99
CA SER A 49 -0.84 -31.86 -12.35
C SER A 49 0.21 -31.33 -13.33
N GLU A 50 0.79 -32.24 -14.11
CA GLU A 50 1.56 -31.95 -15.31
C GLU A 50 0.66 -31.21 -16.31
N TYR A 51 0.99 -29.94 -16.58
CA TYR A 51 0.54 -29.25 -17.78
C TYR A 51 1.76 -29.04 -18.66
N ASP A 52 1.81 -29.88 -19.69
CA ASP A 52 2.65 -29.71 -20.87
C ASP A 52 1.92 -28.74 -21.79
N ASP A 53 2.40 -27.50 -21.87
CA ASP A 53 2.06 -26.56 -22.94
C ASP A 53 3.32 -25.71 -23.20
N GLU A 54 4.08 -26.14 -24.20
CA GLU A 54 5.00 -25.27 -24.92
C GLU A 54 4.23 -24.10 -25.55
N ALA A 55 4.87 -22.93 -25.50
CA ALA A 55 4.49 -21.69 -26.17
C ALA A 55 3.36 -20.87 -25.50
N ASP A 56 3.73 -20.15 -24.44
CA ASP A 56 3.52 -18.70 -24.51
C ASP A 56 4.79 -17.98 -24.06
N ALA A 57 5.35 -17.21 -24.97
CA ALA A 57 6.56 -16.45 -24.73
C ALA A 57 6.28 -15.48 -23.58
N CYS A 58 6.92 -15.72 -22.43
CA CYS A 58 7.14 -14.71 -21.41
C CYS A 58 7.62 -13.45 -22.12
N GLU A 59 6.74 -12.47 -22.28
CA GLU A 59 7.11 -11.13 -22.70
C GLU A 59 8.30 -10.70 -21.86
N MET A 60 9.33 -10.31 -22.58
CA MET A 60 10.71 -10.23 -22.15
C MET A 60 10.83 -9.35 -20.90
N THR A 61 10.85 -9.96 -19.72
CA THR A 61 11.44 -9.29 -18.55
C THR A 61 12.90 -9.07 -18.92
N ASN A 62 13.33 -7.81 -19.03
CA ASN A 62 14.73 -7.43 -19.22
C ASN A 62 15.54 -7.80 -17.95
N ALA A 63 15.70 -9.10 -17.70
CA ALA A 63 16.56 -9.60 -16.65
C ALA A 63 18.00 -9.16 -16.99
N PRO A 64 18.71 -8.47 -16.10
CA PRO A 64 20.07 -8.01 -16.34
C PRO A 64 21.06 -9.18 -16.20
N VAL A 65 20.97 -10.14 -17.12
CA VAL A 65 21.81 -11.34 -17.14
C VAL A 65 23.19 -10.98 -17.67
N GLU A 66 24.21 -11.19 -16.86
CA GLU A 66 25.62 -11.08 -17.26
C GLU A 66 26.22 -12.47 -17.52
N GLN A 67 27.14 -12.57 -18.48
CA GLN A 67 27.94 -13.77 -18.70
C GLN A 67 29.28 -13.63 -17.97
N LEU A 68 29.65 -14.65 -17.19
CA LEU A 68 30.90 -14.73 -16.46
C LEU A 68 32.02 -15.29 -17.33
N GLU A 69 33.28 -15.07 -16.94
CA GLU A 69 34.46 -15.55 -17.65
C GLU A 69 34.51 -17.09 -17.80
N ASP A 70 33.88 -17.81 -16.87
CA ASP A 70 33.77 -19.27 -16.89
C ASP A 70 32.60 -19.80 -17.75
N GLY A 71 31.93 -18.91 -18.49
CA GLY A 71 30.81 -19.24 -19.38
C GLY A 71 29.45 -19.32 -18.70
N ARG A 72 29.37 -19.23 -17.37
CA ARG A 72 28.09 -19.22 -16.64
C ARG A 72 27.37 -17.89 -16.79
N PHE A 73 26.06 -17.91 -16.59
CA PHE A 73 25.23 -16.71 -16.52
C PHE A 73 24.90 -16.36 -15.08
N ARG A 74 24.87 -15.06 -14.76
CA ARG A 74 24.54 -14.55 -13.43
C ARG A 74 23.55 -13.40 -13.50
N VAL A 75 22.69 -13.31 -12.49
CA VAL A 75 21.92 -12.10 -12.18
C VAL A 75 22.11 -11.77 -10.70
N LYS A 76 22.28 -10.49 -10.39
CA LYS A 76 22.29 -9.95 -9.02
C LYS A 76 21.04 -9.12 -8.79
N MET A 77 20.43 -9.28 -7.62
CA MET A 77 19.21 -8.61 -7.23
C MET A 77 19.42 -7.92 -5.89
N ASN A 78 19.22 -6.60 -5.85
CA ASN A 78 19.17 -5.83 -4.61
C ASN A 78 17.80 -6.08 -3.97
N ILE A 79 17.75 -6.99 -3.00
CA ILE A 79 16.53 -7.40 -2.30
C ILE A 79 16.72 -7.12 -0.82
N ALA A 80 15.76 -6.43 -0.21
CA ALA A 80 15.76 -6.18 1.23
C ALA A 80 15.75 -7.48 2.05
N SER A 81 16.52 -7.52 3.14
CA SER A 81 16.74 -8.72 3.94
C SER A 81 15.47 -9.31 4.57
N GLU A 82 14.44 -8.49 4.72
CA GLU A 82 13.09 -8.83 5.17
C GLU A 82 12.44 -9.88 4.26
N TYR A 83 12.77 -9.88 2.96
CA TYR A 83 12.22 -10.80 1.98
C TYR A 83 13.00 -12.12 1.88
N TYR A 84 14.21 -12.22 2.44
CA TYR A 84 15.03 -13.44 2.34
C TYR A 84 14.30 -14.68 2.85
N SER A 85 13.61 -14.54 3.99
CA SER A 85 12.81 -15.63 4.57
C SER A 85 11.69 -16.12 3.63
N LYS A 86 11.11 -15.21 2.82
CA LYS A 86 10.04 -15.53 1.88
C LYS A 86 10.57 -16.26 0.65
N ILE A 87 11.76 -15.90 0.18
CA ILE A 87 12.44 -16.59 -0.92
C ILE A 87 12.90 -17.99 -0.47
N ILE A 88 13.50 -18.10 0.72
CA ILE A 88 13.96 -19.36 1.30
C ILE A 88 12.78 -20.32 1.53
N GLY A 89 11.67 -19.80 2.07
CA GLY A 89 10.50 -20.59 2.45
C GLY A 89 10.72 -21.42 3.71
N ARG A 90 9.67 -22.11 4.16
CA ARG A 90 9.74 -23.00 5.33
C ARG A 90 10.80 -24.08 5.08
N ASN A 91 11.70 -24.29 6.03
CA ASN A 91 12.81 -25.26 5.95
C ASN A 91 13.69 -25.17 4.68
N GLY A 92 13.66 -24.05 3.94
CA GLY A 92 14.37 -23.91 2.67
C GLY A 92 13.68 -24.53 1.45
N ASP A 93 12.42 -24.97 1.57
CA ASP A 93 11.72 -25.69 0.50
C ASP A 93 11.56 -24.86 -0.78
N SER A 94 11.18 -23.58 -0.65
CA SER A 94 11.00 -22.69 -1.80
C SER A 94 12.30 -22.48 -2.57
N LYS A 95 13.40 -22.19 -1.85
CA LYS A 95 14.73 -22.07 -2.46
C LYS A 95 15.12 -23.37 -3.20
N ARG A 96 15.01 -24.52 -2.54
CA ARG A 96 15.37 -25.82 -3.16
C ARG A 96 14.53 -26.12 -4.39
N GLN A 97 13.25 -25.78 -4.36
CA GLN A 97 12.36 -25.97 -5.49
C GLN A 97 12.75 -25.07 -6.67
N ILE A 98 13.05 -23.79 -6.44
CA ILE A 98 13.54 -22.88 -7.48
C ILE A 98 14.83 -23.41 -8.10
N GLU A 99 15.83 -23.76 -7.26
CA GLU A 99 17.11 -24.30 -7.73
C GLU A 99 16.95 -25.58 -8.56
N ARG A 100 16.03 -26.48 -8.16
CA ARG A 100 15.73 -27.71 -8.89
C ARG A 100 15.04 -27.46 -10.22
N ASP A 101 13.96 -26.67 -10.22
CA ASP A 101 13.11 -26.46 -11.39
C ASP A 101 13.84 -25.70 -12.49
N THR A 102 14.68 -24.74 -12.11
CA THR A 102 15.41 -23.90 -13.06
C THR A 102 16.88 -24.29 -13.20
N LYS A 103 17.37 -25.35 -12.53
CA LYS A 103 18.77 -25.81 -12.63
C LYS A 103 19.80 -24.69 -12.35
N VAL A 104 19.50 -23.81 -11.40
CA VAL A 104 20.38 -22.70 -10.98
C VAL A 104 20.87 -22.91 -9.55
N GLN A 105 21.91 -22.16 -9.20
CA GLN A 105 22.34 -21.97 -7.82
C GLN A 105 21.87 -20.61 -7.31
N LEU A 106 21.19 -20.60 -6.17
CA LEU A 106 20.70 -19.40 -5.52
C LEU A 106 21.52 -19.06 -4.28
N PHE A 107 22.18 -17.91 -4.31
CA PHE A 107 22.86 -17.34 -3.15
C PHE A 107 21.99 -16.25 -2.51
N ILE A 108 21.73 -16.39 -1.21
CA ILE A 108 21.01 -15.40 -0.41
C ILE A 108 21.90 -15.06 0.79
N PRO A 109 22.23 -13.77 1.02
CA PRO A 109 23.02 -13.36 2.16
C PRO A 109 22.38 -13.76 3.50
N LYS A 110 23.18 -13.88 4.56
CA LYS A 110 22.63 -14.09 5.90
C LYS A 110 21.87 -12.84 6.35
N LYS A 111 20.88 -13.03 7.23
CA LYS A 111 20.14 -11.91 7.84
C LYS A 111 21.12 -10.94 8.52
N GLY A 112 21.03 -9.65 8.21
CA GLY A 112 21.92 -8.61 8.72
C GLY A 112 23.25 -8.46 7.97
N GLN A 113 23.55 -9.31 6.99
CA GLN A 113 24.67 -9.09 6.07
C GLN A 113 24.21 -8.29 4.85
N SER A 114 25.04 -7.33 4.44
CA SER A 114 24.86 -6.61 3.18
C SER A 114 25.30 -7.47 2.01
N GLY A 115 24.56 -7.40 0.90
CA GLY A 115 24.90 -8.10 -0.33
C GLY A 115 23.67 -8.37 -1.19
N ASP A 116 23.92 -8.71 -2.45
CA ASP A 116 22.86 -9.04 -3.41
C ASP A 116 22.46 -10.50 -3.30
N VAL A 117 21.18 -10.77 -3.57
CA VAL A 117 20.74 -12.12 -3.91
C VAL A 117 21.26 -12.42 -5.31
N ALA A 118 21.98 -13.53 -5.48
CA ALA A 118 22.61 -13.87 -6.75
C ALA A 118 22.08 -15.22 -7.27
N ILE A 119 21.73 -15.23 -8.56
CA ILE A 119 21.29 -16.40 -9.30
C ILE A 119 22.39 -16.73 -10.29
N THR A 120 22.91 -17.95 -10.29
CA THR A 120 23.95 -18.39 -11.23
C THR A 120 23.56 -19.70 -11.88
N GLY A 121 23.69 -19.82 -13.19
CA GLY A 121 23.30 -21.01 -13.96
C GLY A 121 24.08 -21.16 -15.25
N MET A 122 23.91 -22.30 -15.93
CA MET A 122 24.60 -22.59 -17.20
C MET A 122 23.88 -21.99 -18.42
N ASN A 123 22.57 -21.77 -18.31
CA ASN A 123 21.75 -21.21 -19.39
C ASN A 123 21.13 -19.88 -18.97
N ALA A 124 21.16 -18.89 -19.86
CA ALA A 124 20.52 -17.60 -19.61
C ALA A 124 19.01 -17.73 -19.37
N LYS A 125 18.32 -18.63 -20.10
CA LYS A 125 16.87 -18.87 -19.93
C LYS A 125 16.50 -19.35 -18.53
N ASP A 126 17.30 -20.27 -18.00
CA ASP A 126 17.14 -20.83 -16.65
C ASP A 126 17.33 -19.76 -15.57
N VAL A 127 18.36 -18.93 -15.72
CA VAL A 127 18.62 -17.77 -14.83
C VAL A 127 17.48 -16.76 -14.88
N THR A 128 16.97 -16.43 -16.07
CA THR A 128 15.82 -15.54 -16.25
C THR A 128 14.56 -16.12 -15.62
N SER A 129 14.28 -17.42 -15.79
CA SER A 129 13.12 -18.06 -15.16
C SER A 129 13.17 -17.98 -13.63
N ALA A 130 14.34 -18.21 -13.03
CA ALA A 130 14.53 -18.07 -11.59
C ALA A 130 14.36 -16.61 -11.12
N PHE A 131 14.90 -15.66 -11.89
CA PHE A 131 14.77 -14.23 -11.63
C PHE A 131 13.29 -13.79 -11.58
N VAL A 132 12.49 -14.20 -12.56
CA VAL A 132 11.05 -13.90 -12.59
C VAL A 132 10.34 -14.49 -11.37
N ARG A 133 10.64 -15.75 -11.02
CA ARG A 133 10.01 -16.42 -9.87
C ARG A 133 10.37 -15.75 -8.53
N ILE A 134 11.61 -15.31 -8.36
CA ILE A 134 12.04 -14.58 -7.16
C ILE A 134 11.36 -13.21 -7.08
N ASN A 135 11.31 -12.46 -8.18
CA ASN A 135 10.60 -11.18 -8.22
C ASN A 135 9.12 -11.35 -7.85
N LEU A 136 8.46 -12.40 -8.36
CA LEU A 136 7.07 -12.67 -8.01
C LEU A 136 6.88 -12.92 -6.49
N ILE A 137 7.79 -13.67 -5.86
CA ILE A 137 7.78 -13.91 -4.41
C ILE A 137 7.95 -12.57 -3.66
N VAL A 138 8.92 -11.75 -4.06
CA VAL A 138 9.20 -10.45 -3.42
C VAL A 138 8.03 -9.51 -3.59
N SER A 139 7.47 -9.37 -4.78
CA SER A 139 6.32 -8.50 -5.06
C SER A 139 5.08 -8.92 -4.25
N ASN A 140 4.80 -10.22 -4.17
CA ASN A 140 3.69 -10.73 -3.36
C ASN A 140 3.90 -10.52 -1.86
N ALA A 141 5.15 -10.66 -1.38
CA ALA A 141 5.49 -10.36 0.00
C ALA A 141 5.35 -8.85 0.30
N ARG A 142 5.83 -7.98 -0.59
CA ARG A 142 5.76 -6.52 -0.46
C ARG A 142 4.31 -6.03 -0.33
N LYS A 143 3.38 -6.57 -1.13
CA LYS A 143 1.94 -6.22 -1.07
C LYS A 143 1.29 -6.47 0.29
N ARG A 144 1.86 -7.37 1.11
CA ARG A 144 1.36 -7.70 2.45
C ARG A 144 2.10 -6.95 3.56
N MET A 145 3.16 -6.21 3.23
CA MET A 145 3.91 -5.44 4.21
C MET A 145 3.15 -4.15 4.55
N PRO A 146 3.15 -3.73 5.82
CA PRO A 146 2.70 -2.39 6.15
C PRO A 146 3.61 -1.37 5.48
N PHE A 147 3.03 -0.31 4.92
CA PHE A 147 3.80 0.82 4.38
C PHE A 147 4.71 1.42 5.47
N THR A 148 5.92 1.80 5.07
CA THR A 148 6.93 2.40 5.95
C THR A 148 7.05 3.91 5.74
N HIS A 149 6.66 4.38 4.56
CA HIS A 149 6.70 5.78 4.17
C HIS A 149 5.42 6.18 3.45
N PHE A 150 5.17 7.47 3.36
CA PHE A 150 4.06 8.01 2.60
C PHE A 150 4.42 9.41 2.09
N VAL A 151 3.87 9.76 0.92
CA VAL A 151 3.91 11.12 0.41
C VAL A 151 2.71 11.87 0.94
N SER A 152 2.91 13.10 1.43
CA SER A 152 1.85 13.88 2.05
C SER A 152 1.94 15.38 1.80
N ILE A 153 0.79 16.05 1.90
CA ILE A 153 0.67 17.51 2.04
C ILE A 153 0.29 17.79 3.50
N PRO A 154 1.14 18.47 4.27
CA PRO A 154 0.84 18.85 5.65
C PRO A 154 -0.36 19.80 5.73
N LEU A 155 -1.25 19.57 6.72
CA LEU A 155 -2.42 20.40 7.01
C LEU A 155 -2.27 21.14 8.35
N SER A 156 -1.08 21.11 8.94
CA SER A 156 -0.80 21.51 10.32
C SER A 156 -0.65 23.03 10.49
N THR A 157 -1.40 23.86 9.74
CA THR A 157 -1.37 25.32 9.91
C THR A 157 -2.07 25.70 11.23
N PRO A 158 -1.74 26.86 11.83
CA PRO A 158 -2.35 27.26 13.11
C PRO A 158 -3.89 27.36 13.09
N ASP A 159 -4.50 27.81 11.98
CA ASP A 159 -5.96 27.88 11.85
C ASP A 159 -6.59 26.48 11.82
N ILE A 160 -6.07 25.58 10.97
CA ILE A 160 -6.56 24.19 10.90
C ILE A 160 -6.44 23.50 12.27
N LYS A 161 -5.30 23.65 12.95
CA LYS A 161 -5.10 23.07 14.29
C LYS A 161 -6.12 23.58 15.29
N THR A 162 -6.36 24.90 15.31
CA THR A 162 -7.33 25.52 16.21
C THR A 162 -8.73 24.95 15.97
N ARG A 163 -9.18 24.91 14.72
CA ARG A 163 -10.52 24.40 14.38
C ARG A 163 -10.65 22.90 14.57
N PHE A 164 -9.63 22.12 14.26
CA PHE A 164 -9.61 20.70 14.56
C PHE A 164 -9.71 20.42 16.06
N LEU A 165 -8.98 21.16 16.90
CA LEU A 165 -9.06 21.01 18.36
C LEU A 165 -10.41 21.47 18.91
N GLN A 166 -11.04 22.50 18.32
CA GLN A 166 -12.41 22.89 18.66
C GLN A 166 -13.39 21.76 18.34
N PHE A 167 -13.36 21.23 17.10
CA PHE A 167 -14.16 20.07 16.69
C PHE A 167 -13.96 18.89 17.65
N LYS A 168 -12.71 18.52 17.96
CA LYS A 168 -12.38 17.46 18.92
C LYS A 168 -13.03 17.69 20.28
N ASN A 169 -12.86 18.89 20.86
CA ASN A 169 -13.41 19.22 22.16
C ASN A 169 -14.94 19.19 22.18
N ASP A 170 -15.58 19.69 21.13
CA ASP A 170 -17.05 19.71 21.02
C ASP A 170 -17.61 18.28 20.90
N VAL A 171 -16.98 17.43 20.08
CA VAL A 171 -17.38 16.01 19.93
C VAL A 171 -17.20 15.25 21.25
N LEU A 172 -16.08 15.43 21.95
CA LEU A 172 -15.82 14.76 23.23
C LEU A 172 -16.84 15.17 24.31
N ARG A 173 -17.18 16.47 24.38
CA ARG A 173 -18.20 16.98 25.31
C ARG A 173 -19.59 16.44 24.97
N PHE A 174 -19.93 16.41 23.69
CA PHE A 174 -21.23 15.95 23.22
C PHE A 174 -21.41 14.44 23.42
N SER A 175 -20.37 13.64 23.18
CA SER A 175 -20.43 12.17 23.26
C SER A 175 -20.57 11.64 24.70
N ARG A 176 -20.28 12.46 25.71
CA ARG A 176 -20.33 12.09 27.14
C ARG A 176 -19.57 10.79 27.45
N GLY A 177 -18.40 10.61 26.82
CA GLY A 177 -17.53 9.45 27.01
C GLY A 177 -17.76 8.29 26.03
N ALA A 178 -18.73 8.38 25.13
CA ALA A 178 -18.92 7.38 24.07
C ALA A 178 -17.84 7.43 22.97
N ILE A 179 -17.17 8.57 22.83
CA ILE A 179 -16.02 8.76 21.94
C ILE A 179 -14.81 9.07 22.81
N GLU A 180 -13.73 8.30 22.64
CA GLU A 180 -12.47 8.44 23.36
C GLU A 180 -11.53 9.45 22.68
N ASP A 181 -10.67 10.09 23.48
CA ASP A 181 -9.73 11.13 23.03
C ASP A 181 -8.67 10.61 22.04
N ASP A 182 -8.26 9.37 22.24
CA ASP A 182 -7.20 8.68 21.49
C ASP A 182 -7.64 8.20 20.10
N LEU A 183 -8.94 8.32 19.79
CA LEU A 183 -9.45 8.15 18.42
C LEU A 183 -9.03 9.31 17.52
N PHE A 184 -8.75 10.49 18.06
CA PHE A 184 -8.44 11.68 17.27
C PHE A 184 -6.97 11.71 16.86
N GLN A 185 -6.72 12.15 15.62
CA GLN A 185 -5.36 12.42 15.13
C GLN A 185 -4.68 13.50 15.99
N ASN A 186 -3.36 13.43 16.09
CA ASN A 186 -2.56 14.53 16.61
C ASN A 186 -2.64 15.73 15.65
N ALA A 187 -3.01 16.91 16.16
CA ALA A 187 -3.13 18.14 15.37
C ALA A 187 -1.85 18.52 14.61
N ASP A 188 -0.67 18.19 15.15
CA ASP A 188 0.62 18.38 14.48
C ASP A 188 0.84 17.41 13.32
N LYS A 189 0.10 16.30 13.27
CA LYS A 189 0.21 15.23 12.27
C LYS A 189 -0.95 15.22 11.26
N LEU A 190 -1.79 16.25 11.22
CA LEU A 190 -2.82 16.37 10.18
C LEU A 190 -2.17 16.53 8.79
N HIS A 191 -2.62 15.72 7.84
CA HIS A 191 -2.08 15.70 6.47
C HIS A 191 -3.08 15.11 5.47
N LEU A 192 -2.85 15.39 4.18
CA LEU A 192 -3.38 14.60 3.07
C LEU A 192 -2.36 13.56 2.67
N THR A 193 -2.77 12.30 2.61
CA THR A 193 -1.93 11.23 2.07
C THR A 193 -2.10 11.17 0.56
N ILE A 194 -0.99 11.27 -0.17
CA ILE A 194 -0.94 11.19 -1.63
C ILE A 194 -0.66 9.75 -2.08
N GLY A 195 0.28 9.07 -1.42
CA GLY A 195 0.63 7.68 -1.73
C GLY A 195 1.41 7.03 -0.60
N THR A 196 1.28 5.71 -0.46
CA THR A 196 1.97 4.92 0.57
C THR A 196 3.03 4.03 -0.08
N LEU A 197 4.17 3.86 0.60
CA LEU A 197 5.34 3.17 0.07
C LEU A 197 5.91 2.18 1.09
N VAL A 198 6.42 1.06 0.59
CA VAL A 198 7.21 0.09 1.37
C VAL A 198 8.67 0.26 0.95
N LEU A 199 9.40 1.10 1.70
CA LEU A 199 10.83 1.35 1.50
C LEU A 199 11.57 0.70 2.67
N LEU A 200 12.33 -0.35 2.38
CA LEU A 200 13.03 -1.19 3.37
C LEU A 200 14.55 -1.00 3.33
N THR A 201 15.09 -0.43 2.25
CA THR A 201 16.51 -0.11 2.14
C THR A 201 16.75 1.41 2.06
N ASN A 202 17.98 1.84 2.33
CA ASN A 202 18.35 3.23 2.12
C ASN A 202 18.34 3.60 0.63
N ASP A 203 18.70 2.68 -0.26
CA ASP A 203 18.69 2.89 -1.70
C ASP A 203 17.27 3.17 -2.20
N GLU A 204 16.28 2.39 -1.75
CA GLU A 204 14.86 2.64 -2.08
C GLU A 204 14.39 4.00 -1.54
N ARG A 205 14.84 4.39 -0.34
CA ARG A 205 14.52 5.72 0.24
C ARG A 205 15.11 6.87 -0.58
N VAL A 206 16.37 6.73 -1.01
CA VAL A 206 17.03 7.72 -1.88
C VAL A 206 16.36 7.77 -3.25
N GLN A 207 16.02 6.62 -3.83
CA GLN A 207 15.29 6.54 -5.10
C GLN A 207 13.92 7.23 -5.01
N ALA A 208 13.16 6.99 -3.95
CA ALA A 208 11.88 7.66 -3.73
C ALA A 208 12.02 9.17 -3.54
N ALA A 209 13.04 9.62 -2.80
CA ALA A 209 13.36 11.03 -2.67
C ALA A 209 13.68 11.66 -4.04
N GLN A 210 14.51 11.00 -4.84
CA GLN A 210 14.89 11.48 -6.18
C GLN A 210 13.70 11.50 -7.13
N SER A 211 12.85 10.46 -7.11
CA SER A 211 11.62 10.38 -7.90
C SER A 211 10.69 11.56 -7.62
N LEU A 212 10.51 11.89 -6.34
CA LEU A 212 9.74 13.05 -5.91
C LEU A 212 10.38 14.36 -6.41
N GLN A 213 11.69 14.55 -6.22
CA GLN A 213 12.39 15.74 -6.72
C GLN A 213 12.32 15.90 -8.25
N ASN A 214 12.33 14.79 -9.00
CA ASN A 214 12.17 14.81 -10.45
C ASN A 214 10.77 15.28 -10.89
N CYS A 215 9.75 15.18 -10.03
CA CYS A 215 8.42 15.74 -10.28
C CYS A 215 8.36 17.26 -10.08
N LYS A 216 9.36 17.87 -9.43
CA LYS A 216 9.27 19.26 -8.94
C LYS A 216 8.86 20.26 -10.02
N ASN A 217 9.39 20.14 -11.24
CA ASN A 217 9.04 21.05 -12.33
C ASN A 217 7.59 20.85 -12.80
N ARG A 218 7.16 19.60 -13.01
CA ARG A 218 5.76 19.29 -13.35
C ARG A 218 4.78 19.76 -12.27
N ILE A 219 5.16 19.61 -10.99
CA ILE A 219 4.36 20.09 -9.86
C ILE A 219 4.24 21.62 -9.92
N ARG A 220 5.33 22.33 -10.18
CA ARG A 220 5.32 23.80 -10.33
C ARG A 220 4.46 24.24 -11.51
N ASP A 221 4.49 23.54 -12.63
CA ASP A 221 3.66 23.86 -13.79
C ASP A 221 2.15 23.75 -13.46
N ILE A 222 1.76 22.76 -12.65
CA ILE A 222 0.37 22.57 -12.21
C ILE A 222 -0.05 23.68 -11.22
N ILE A 223 0.84 24.07 -10.31
CA ILE A 223 0.60 25.16 -9.37
C ILE A 223 0.46 26.47 -10.16
N GLY A 224 1.37 26.72 -11.09
CA GLY A 224 1.39 27.94 -11.90
C GLY A 224 1.62 29.19 -11.03
N PRO A 225 1.10 30.36 -11.44
CA PRO A 225 1.35 31.63 -10.74
C PRO A 225 0.56 31.77 -9.43
N ASN A 226 -0.52 31.01 -9.26
CA ASN A 226 -1.42 31.13 -8.13
C ASN A 226 -1.35 29.84 -7.29
N PRO A 227 -1.10 29.93 -5.96
CA PRO A 227 -1.12 28.77 -5.08
C PRO A 227 -2.38 27.92 -5.27
N ILE A 228 -2.25 26.61 -5.03
CA ILE A 228 -3.40 25.72 -4.92
C ILE A 228 -3.94 25.89 -3.51
N GLU A 229 -5.16 26.41 -3.41
CA GLU A 229 -5.87 26.58 -2.15
C GLU A 229 -7.12 25.71 -2.13
N PHE A 230 -7.39 25.07 -1.01
CA PHE A 230 -8.54 24.20 -0.82
C PHE A 230 -9.07 24.30 0.60
N GLU A 231 -10.36 23.99 0.77
CA GLU A 231 -10.98 23.95 2.08
C GLU A 231 -11.01 22.51 2.60
N ILE A 232 -10.68 22.29 3.86
CA ILE A 232 -11.07 21.06 4.55
C ILE A 232 -12.46 21.29 5.15
N ARG A 233 -13.48 20.65 4.55
CA ARG A 233 -14.88 20.89 4.94
C ARG A 233 -15.72 19.63 4.99
N GLY A 234 -16.43 19.50 6.11
CA GLY A 234 -17.31 18.40 6.40
C GLY A 234 -16.56 17.12 6.73
N VAL A 235 -17.33 16.11 7.12
CA VAL A 235 -16.81 14.82 7.56
C VAL A 235 -17.45 13.67 6.79
N GLU A 236 -16.63 12.70 6.42
CA GLU A 236 -17.01 11.46 5.73
C GLU A 236 -16.26 10.27 6.35
N TYR A 237 -16.59 9.07 5.90
CA TYR A 237 -16.05 7.81 6.41
C TYR A 237 -15.77 6.82 5.27
N MET A 238 -15.02 5.76 5.55
CA MET A 238 -14.53 4.82 4.53
C MET A 238 -15.39 3.56 4.35
N ASN A 239 -16.16 3.18 5.37
CA ASN A 239 -16.95 1.93 5.41
C ASN A 239 -18.45 2.22 5.19
N ASP A 240 -19.32 1.21 5.13
CA ASP A 240 -20.75 1.43 4.79
C ASP A 240 -21.65 1.79 5.99
N ASP A 241 -21.30 1.34 7.20
CA ASP A 241 -22.12 1.53 8.41
C ASP A 241 -21.57 2.69 9.28
N PRO A 242 -22.24 3.85 9.35
CA PRO A 242 -21.79 4.99 10.17
C PRO A 242 -21.79 4.69 11.68
N GLU A 243 -22.45 3.63 12.13
CA GLU A 243 -22.44 3.20 13.53
C GLU A 243 -21.22 2.33 13.88
N LYS A 244 -20.50 1.84 12.86
CA LYS A 244 -19.34 0.95 13.00
C LYS A 244 -18.22 1.33 12.01
N ILE A 245 -17.63 2.50 12.21
CA ILE A 245 -16.53 2.98 11.35
C ILE A 245 -15.16 2.81 12.03
N ASP A 246 -14.13 2.64 11.20
CA ASP A 246 -12.73 2.68 11.62
C ASP A 246 -12.10 4.07 11.44
N ILE A 247 -12.57 4.83 10.43
CA ILE A 247 -11.92 6.07 9.99
C ILE A 247 -12.98 7.12 9.70
N LEU A 248 -12.83 8.28 10.35
CA LEU A 248 -13.53 9.52 10.00
C LEU A 248 -12.51 10.49 9.38
N TYR A 249 -12.84 11.07 8.24
CA TYR A 249 -11.96 12.01 7.54
C TYR A 249 -12.69 13.28 7.10
N GLY A 250 -11.92 14.36 7.00
CA GLY A 250 -12.36 15.61 6.40
C GLY A 250 -12.21 15.58 4.88
N ARG A 251 -13.18 16.18 4.17
CA ARG A 251 -13.15 16.27 2.71
C ARG A 251 -12.29 17.44 2.25
N CYS A 252 -11.63 17.26 1.12
CA CYS A 252 -10.90 18.32 0.43
C CYS A 252 -11.80 18.94 -0.65
N VAL A 253 -12.14 20.21 -0.50
CA VAL A 253 -12.95 20.95 -1.46
C VAL A 253 -12.06 21.91 -2.24
N GLU A 254 -11.78 21.57 -3.50
CA GLU A 254 -10.94 22.34 -4.42
C GLU A 254 -11.60 22.36 -5.81
N ASN A 255 -11.85 23.54 -6.38
CA ASN A 255 -12.74 23.67 -7.54
C ASN A 255 -12.01 23.64 -8.90
N SER A 256 -10.69 23.86 -8.93
CA SER A 256 -9.91 23.92 -10.19
C SER A 256 -9.44 22.54 -10.67
N GLY A 257 -9.47 21.51 -9.81
CA GLY A 257 -8.95 20.17 -10.10
C GLY A 257 -7.42 20.08 -10.07
N ARG A 258 -6.72 21.20 -9.82
CA ARG A 258 -5.25 21.26 -9.77
C ARG A 258 -4.70 20.43 -8.60
N LEU A 259 -5.40 20.37 -7.47
CA LEU A 259 -4.98 19.54 -6.33
C LEU A 259 -5.00 18.06 -6.69
N GLN A 260 -6.05 17.60 -7.35
CA GLN A 260 -6.17 16.20 -7.81
C GLN A 260 -5.12 15.88 -8.87
N GLN A 261 -4.93 16.77 -9.85
CA GLN A 261 -3.92 16.60 -10.89
C GLN A 261 -2.50 16.51 -10.30
N LEU A 262 -2.18 17.34 -9.31
CA LEU A 262 -0.91 17.31 -8.59
C LEU A 262 -0.72 15.96 -7.89
N ALA A 263 -1.74 15.49 -7.16
CA ALA A 263 -1.69 14.22 -6.44
C ALA A 263 -1.49 13.03 -7.38
N ASP A 264 -2.26 12.97 -8.46
CA ASP A 264 -2.20 11.88 -9.44
C ASP A 264 -0.84 11.84 -10.15
N ILE A 265 -0.28 12.98 -10.56
CA ILE A 265 1.03 13.01 -11.25
C ILE A 265 2.18 12.53 -10.35
N ILE A 266 2.10 12.79 -9.04
CA ILE A 266 3.08 12.26 -8.08
C ILE A 266 2.97 10.75 -8.00
N VAL A 267 1.75 10.21 -7.89
CA VAL A 267 1.53 8.76 -7.83
C VAL A 267 1.91 8.10 -9.16
N ASP A 268 1.56 8.68 -10.31
CA ASP A 268 1.96 8.22 -11.65
C ASP A 268 3.48 8.06 -11.73
N ARG A 269 4.23 9.04 -11.21
CA ARG A 269 5.69 8.98 -11.26
C ARG A 269 6.25 7.89 -10.35
N LEU A 270 5.77 7.81 -9.11
CA LEU A 270 6.25 6.81 -8.15
C LEU A 270 5.92 5.39 -8.62
N GLU A 271 4.77 5.19 -9.25
CA GLU A 271 4.38 3.94 -9.89
C GLU A 271 5.28 3.61 -11.09
N THR A 272 5.53 4.57 -11.98
CA THR A 272 6.45 4.41 -13.12
C THR A 272 7.86 4.03 -12.67
N ASP A 273 8.32 4.58 -11.54
CA ASP A 273 9.62 4.27 -10.95
C ASP A 273 9.60 2.97 -10.10
N GLY A 274 8.46 2.24 -10.05
CA GLY A 274 8.32 0.95 -9.39
C GLY A 274 8.28 1.00 -7.86
N LEU A 275 7.96 2.16 -7.27
CA LEU A 275 8.06 2.41 -5.83
C LEU A 275 6.75 2.20 -5.07
N LEU A 276 5.62 2.18 -5.77
CA LEU A 276 4.30 1.85 -5.23
C LEU A 276 3.44 1.16 -6.29
N ASP A 277 2.44 0.40 -5.84
CA ASP A 277 1.40 -0.17 -6.68
C ASP A 277 0.14 0.70 -6.55
N ARG A 278 -0.41 1.19 -7.66
CA ARG A 278 -1.67 1.94 -7.66
C ARG A 278 -2.84 1.02 -7.31
N GLN A 279 -3.68 1.49 -6.39
CA GLN A 279 -4.91 0.77 -5.99
C GLN A 279 -6.16 1.29 -6.69
N TYR A 280 -6.19 2.57 -7.03
CA TYR A 280 -7.34 3.27 -7.60
C TYR A 280 -6.88 4.18 -8.73
N GLU A 281 -7.72 4.41 -9.73
CA GLU A 281 -7.40 5.28 -10.88
C GLU A 281 -6.93 6.67 -10.45
N ARG A 282 -7.55 7.23 -9.40
CA ARG A 282 -7.30 8.56 -8.85
C ARG A 282 -6.93 8.48 -7.37
N VAL A 283 -6.10 9.39 -6.90
CA VAL A 283 -5.79 9.53 -5.48
C VAL A 283 -7.04 9.95 -4.71
N LYS A 284 -7.46 9.15 -3.72
CA LYS A 284 -8.55 9.53 -2.80
C LYS A 284 -8.03 10.53 -1.78
N LEU A 285 -8.17 11.82 -2.09
CA LEU A 285 -7.75 12.90 -1.19
C LEU A 285 -8.69 13.01 0.02
N HIS A 286 -8.12 12.87 1.22
CA HIS A 286 -8.85 12.98 2.47
C HIS A 286 -7.89 13.34 3.62
N ALA A 287 -8.41 14.07 4.62
CA ALA A 287 -7.69 14.40 5.84
C ALA A 287 -8.17 13.47 6.97
N THR A 288 -7.37 12.49 7.38
CA THR A 288 -7.79 11.59 8.48
C THR A 288 -7.88 12.36 9.79
N LEU A 289 -9.09 12.43 10.37
CA LEU A 289 -9.38 13.15 11.60
C LEU A 289 -9.45 12.21 12.79
N MET A 290 -10.06 11.05 12.61
CA MET A 290 -10.17 10.00 13.63
C MET A 290 -9.86 8.63 13.03
N ASN A 291 -9.22 7.76 13.81
CA ASN A 291 -8.90 6.39 13.41
C ASN A 291 -8.87 5.45 14.62
N SER A 292 -9.55 4.30 14.52
CA SER A 292 -9.53 3.27 15.58
C SER A 292 -8.13 2.69 15.84
N LEU A 293 -7.20 2.80 14.88
CA LEU A 293 -5.81 2.40 15.04
C LEU A 293 -4.94 3.39 15.82
N PHE A 294 -5.45 4.58 16.17
CA PHE A 294 -4.72 5.55 16.99
C PHE A 294 -4.78 5.23 18.49
N LYS A 295 -5.75 4.40 18.89
CA LYS A 295 -5.87 3.96 20.28
C LYS A 295 -4.52 3.41 20.77
N VAL A 296 -4.06 3.95 21.89
CA VAL A 296 -2.80 3.52 22.51
C VAL A 296 -3.00 2.08 22.96
N LYS A 297 -2.17 1.18 22.43
CA LYS A 297 -2.20 -0.23 22.81
C LYS A 297 -1.41 -0.41 24.10
N ASP A 298 -1.97 -1.14 25.05
CA ASP A 298 -1.15 -1.73 26.11
C ASP A 298 -0.23 -2.80 25.49
N ASP A 299 1.04 -2.81 25.89
CA ASP A 299 2.10 -3.68 25.35
C ASP A 299 1.82 -5.21 25.50
N SER A 300 0.74 -5.58 26.19
CA SER A 300 0.34 -6.97 26.47
C SER A 300 -0.60 -7.60 25.43
N GLU A 301 -1.18 -6.83 24.50
CA GLU A 301 -2.19 -7.34 23.57
C GLU A 301 -1.68 -7.38 22.11
N GLU A 302 -0.93 -8.43 21.77
CA GLU A 302 -0.40 -8.67 20.42
C GLU A 302 -1.49 -8.89 19.35
N ASN A 303 -2.76 -9.11 19.74
CA ASN A 303 -3.89 -9.36 18.83
C ASN A 303 -5.14 -8.55 19.18
N THR A 304 -5.04 -7.22 19.22
CA THR A 304 -6.22 -6.36 19.32
C THR A 304 -7.03 -6.38 18.03
N VAL A 305 -8.22 -6.97 18.10
CA VAL A 305 -9.29 -6.85 17.10
C VAL A 305 -9.50 -5.35 16.82
N ARG A 306 -9.55 -4.95 15.54
CA ARG A 306 -9.88 -3.57 15.16
C ARG A 306 -11.17 -3.17 15.87
N SER A 307 -11.10 -2.14 16.72
CA SER A 307 -12.30 -1.55 17.30
C SER A 307 -12.97 -0.64 16.28
N THR A 308 -14.29 -0.49 16.37
CA THR A 308 -15.04 0.50 15.58
C THR A 308 -15.67 1.51 16.53
N PHE A 309 -16.09 2.65 15.99
CA PHE A 309 -16.83 3.65 16.76
C PHE A 309 -18.06 4.15 15.99
N ASN A 310 -19.07 4.60 16.73
CA ASN A 310 -20.30 5.14 16.17
C ASN A 310 -20.13 6.63 15.86
N ALA A 311 -20.05 6.97 14.58
CA ALA A 311 -19.90 8.34 14.10
C ALA A 311 -21.22 9.00 13.69
N LYS A 312 -22.36 8.31 13.77
CA LYS A 312 -23.67 8.86 13.39
C LYS A 312 -23.98 10.20 14.09
N PRO A 313 -23.79 10.36 15.42
CA PRO A 313 -24.01 11.65 16.05
C PRO A 313 -23.05 12.74 15.55
N ILE A 314 -21.82 12.35 15.17
CA ILE A 314 -20.85 13.28 14.59
C ILE A 314 -21.33 13.75 13.20
N LEU A 315 -21.77 12.81 12.38
CA LEU A 315 -22.30 13.07 11.03
C LEU A 315 -23.58 13.93 11.05
N GLU A 316 -24.41 13.81 12.09
CA GLU A 316 -25.64 14.60 12.23
C GLU A 316 -25.36 16.06 12.62
N ASN A 317 -24.35 16.30 13.46
CA ASN A 317 -24.11 17.62 14.07
C ASN A 317 -22.95 18.41 13.43
N TRP A 318 -21.97 17.73 12.79
CA TRP A 318 -20.78 18.35 12.21
C TRP A 318 -20.57 18.00 10.72
N LYS A 319 -21.61 17.51 10.03
CA LYS A 319 -21.56 17.07 8.62
C LYS A 319 -20.76 17.98 7.70
N ASP A 320 -20.97 19.30 7.84
CA ASP A 320 -20.41 20.35 6.99
C ASP A 320 -19.48 21.31 7.75
N TYR A 321 -18.92 20.86 8.88
CA TYR A 321 -18.00 21.64 9.70
C TYR A 321 -16.79 22.13 8.88
N SER A 322 -16.49 23.43 8.94
CA SER A 322 -15.36 24.03 8.22
C SER A 322 -14.11 24.01 9.09
N PHE A 323 -13.15 23.16 8.72
CA PHE A 323 -11.85 23.09 9.38
C PHE A 323 -10.90 24.20 8.90
N GLY A 324 -11.22 24.87 7.80
CA GLY A 324 -10.49 26.03 7.28
C GLY A 324 -9.82 25.78 5.93
N PHE A 325 -9.09 26.80 5.46
CA PHE A 325 -8.41 26.79 4.16
C PHE A 325 -6.93 26.44 4.31
N VAL A 326 -6.39 25.74 3.31
CA VAL A 326 -4.97 25.37 3.22
C VAL A 326 -4.44 25.73 1.85
N SER A 327 -3.28 26.38 1.82
CA SER A 327 -2.48 26.58 0.60
C SER A 327 -1.40 25.50 0.53
N VAL A 328 -1.25 24.84 -0.63
CA VAL A 328 -0.25 23.79 -0.85
C VAL A 328 1.15 24.40 -0.96
N ASN A 329 1.89 24.41 0.14
CA ASN A 329 3.22 25.02 0.22
C ASN A 329 4.36 24.00 0.13
N GLU A 330 4.09 22.75 0.49
CA GLU A 330 5.10 21.73 0.64
C GLU A 330 4.55 20.32 0.45
N ILE A 331 5.41 19.43 -0.03
CA ILE A 331 5.12 18.00 -0.19
C ILE A 331 6.24 17.23 0.50
N HIS A 332 5.87 16.27 1.34
CA HIS A 332 6.80 15.52 2.18
C HIS A 332 6.80 14.04 1.79
N LEU A 333 7.98 13.43 1.67
CA LEU A 333 8.15 11.98 1.78
C LEU A 333 8.41 11.66 3.25
N SER A 334 7.37 11.30 3.99
CA SER A 334 7.38 11.13 5.44
C SER A 334 7.66 9.69 5.86
N GLN A 335 8.40 9.52 6.95
CA GLN A 335 8.61 8.23 7.61
C GLN A 335 7.45 7.94 8.57
N ARG A 336 6.79 6.79 8.41
CA ARG A 336 5.72 6.35 9.32
C ARG A 336 6.28 6.13 10.73
N TYR A 337 5.44 6.36 11.75
CA TYR A 337 5.78 6.20 13.17
C TYR A 337 6.95 7.05 13.68
N SER A 338 7.34 8.07 12.93
CA SER A 338 8.35 9.03 13.34
C SER A 338 7.71 10.35 13.81
N THR A 339 8.48 11.12 14.58
CA THR A 339 8.12 12.48 14.99
C THR A 339 9.38 13.34 14.97
N SER A 340 9.37 14.41 14.17
CA SER A 340 10.41 15.42 14.14
C SER A 340 10.39 16.25 15.42
N GLN A 341 11.56 16.45 16.04
CA GLN A 341 11.65 17.24 17.26
C GLN A 341 11.34 18.72 17.02
N SER A 342 11.70 19.25 15.84
CA SER A 342 11.56 20.66 15.48
C SER A 342 10.14 21.01 15.03
N THR A 343 9.54 20.20 14.15
CA THR A 343 8.23 20.49 13.54
C THR A 343 7.07 19.78 14.22
N LYS A 344 7.34 18.77 15.07
CA LYS A 344 6.35 17.83 15.65
C LYS A 344 5.56 16.99 14.63
N TYR A 345 5.72 17.27 13.33
CA TYR A 345 5.25 16.44 12.23
C TYR A 345 6.09 15.15 12.09
N TYR A 346 5.84 14.34 11.08
CA TYR A 346 6.68 13.19 10.75
C TYR A 346 8.08 13.62 10.30
N VAL A 347 9.09 12.78 10.55
CA VAL A 347 10.44 12.97 9.98
C VAL A 347 10.34 12.77 8.46
N ALA A 348 10.83 13.74 7.70
CA ALA A 348 10.85 13.69 6.24
C ALA A 348 12.16 13.04 5.75
N SER A 349 12.04 12.03 4.88
CA SER A 349 13.17 11.53 4.08
C SER A 349 13.48 12.47 2.91
N SER A 350 12.49 13.22 2.44
CA SER A 350 12.64 14.30 1.46
C SER A 350 11.49 15.29 1.57
N GLN A 351 11.71 16.52 1.14
CA GLN A 351 10.71 17.58 1.12
C GLN A 351 10.85 18.41 -0.16
N ILE A 352 9.73 18.79 -0.73
CA ILE A 352 9.66 19.79 -1.80
C ILE A 352 8.98 21.01 -1.22
N ALA A 353 9.70 22.12 -1.15
CA ALA A 353 9.10 23.44 -0.99
C ALA A 353 8.59 23.94 -2.35
N LEU A 354 7.34 24.40 -2.37
CA LEU A 354 6.65 24.88 -3.57
C LEU A 354 6.59 26.41 -3.63
N ASN A 355 6.84 27.07 -2.50
CA ASN A 355 6.94 28.52 -2.42
C ASN A 355 8.38 28.95 -2.74
N GLN A 356 8.66 29.20 -4.02
CA GLN A 356 9.80 30.01 -4.50
C GLN A 356 9.41 30.79 -5.74
#